data_AF-A0A4Q9HPG6-F1
#
_entry.id   AF-A0A4Q9HPG6-F1
#
_cell.length_a   1.000
_cell.length_b   1.000
_cell.length_c   1.000
_cell.angle_alpha   90.00
_cell.angle_beta   90.00
_cell.angle_gamma   90.00
#
_symmetry.space_group_name_H-M   'P 1'
#
loop_
_entity.id
_entity.type
_entity.pdbx_description
1 polymer ?
#
loop_
_entity_poly.entity_id
_entity_poly.type
_entity_poly.pdbx_seq_one_letter_code
_entity_poly.pdbx_strand_id
1 'polypeptide(L)' 'MAWLHITAPRGAIPTATSKCCCGRDRSAIGRTKVLALIEEHEAHRDVCPWRHPAAHETRKAS' A
#
# COMPACT_ATOMS: atom_id res chain seq x y z
N MET A 1 5.15 5.27 7.91
CA MET A 1 3.84 5.72 7.40
C MET A 1 3.45 4.84 6.22
N ALA A 2 2.22 4.34 6.17
CA ALA A 2 1.71 3.57 5.02
C ALA A 2 0.74 4.45 4.23
N TRP A 3 0.94 4.56 2.92
CA TRP A 3 0.13 5.38 2.03
C TRP A 3 -0.53 4.51 0.96
N LEU A 4 -1.84 4.67 0.83
CA LEU A 4 -2.64 4.07 -0.23
C LEU A 4 -3.17 5.19 -1.11
N HIS A 5 -2.83 5.14 -2.40
CA HIS A 5 -3.29 6.09 -3.41
C HIS A 5 -4.22 5.39 -4.38
N ILE A 6 -5.48 5.83 -4.48
CA ILE A 6 -6.48 5.26 -5.39
C ILE A 6 -6.91 6.35 -6.36
N THR A 7 -6.74 6.08 -7.65
CA THR A 7 -7.21 6.95 -8.73
C THR A 7 -8.30 6.23 -9.50
N ALA A 8 -9.51 6.80 -9.49
CA ALA A 8 -10.65 6.31 -10.27
C ALA A 8 -11.24 7.48 -11.09
N PRO A 9 -10.69 7.76 -12.29
CA PRO A 9 -11.28 8.72 -13.20
C PRO A 9 -12.67 8.22 -13.66
N ARG A 10 -13.65 9.13 -13.83
CA ARG A 10 -15.00 8.73 -14.27
C ARG A 10 -14.94 7.98 -15.60
N GLY A 11 -15.40 6.73 -15.60
CA GLY A 11 -15.44 5.86 -16.79
C GLY A 11 -14.15 5.10 -17.10
N ALA A 12 -13.08 5.29 -16.32
CA ALA A 12 -11.80 4.60 -16.53
C ALA A 12 -11.60 3.43 -15.54
N ILE A 13 -10.67 2.55 -15.89
CA ILE A 13 -10.27 1.43 -15.03
C ILE A 13 -9.61 2.00 -13.76
N PRO A 14 -10.09 1.67 -12.55
CA PRO A 14 -9.51 2.21 -11.32
C PRO A 14 -8.12 1.63 -11.11
N THR A 15 -7.22 2.46 -10.59
CA THR A 15 -5.86 2.08 -10.26
C THR A 15 -5.59 2.41 -8.81
N ALA A 16 -4.97 1.49 -8.08
CA ALA A 16 -4.54 1.71 -6.71
C ALA A 16 -3.06 1.36 -6.56
N THR A 17 -2.37 2.15 -5.75
CA THR A 17 -0.96 1.94 -5.41
C THR A 17 -0.81 2.03 -3.90
N SER A 18 -0.27 0.97 -3.30
CA SER A 18 0.06 0.89 -1.89
C SER A 18 1.57 1.01 -1.70
N LYS A 19 2.00 1.99 -0.92
CA LYS A 19 3.40 2.19 -0.54
C LYS A 19 3.57 2.18 0.97
N CYS A 20 4.62 1.53 1.45
CA CYS A 20 4.96 1.50 2.87
C CYS A 20 6.47 1.68 3.08
N CYS A 21 6.85 2.38 4.15
CA CYS A 21 8.24 2.59 4.56
C CYS A 21 9.02 1.29 4.81
N CYS A 22 8.34 0.15 5.01
CA CYS A 22 8.99 -1.16 5.12
C CYS A 22 9.57 -1.70 3.80
N GLY A 23 9.40 -0.99 2.68
CA GLY A 23 9.82 -1.42 1.35
C GLY A 23 8.72 -2.07 0.51
N ARG A 24 7.46 -2.03 0.95
CA ARG A 24 6.31 -2.50 0.15
C ARG A 24 5.93 -1.44 -0.88
N ASP A 25 6.01 -1.78 -2.15
CA ASP A 25 5.46 -1.01 -3.27
C ASP A 25 4.66 -1.97 -4.17
N ARG A 26 3.34 -1.79 -4.21
CA ARG A 26 2.41 -2.64 -4.98
C ARG A 26 1.41 -1.76 -5.72
N SER A 27 1.17 -2.07 -6.98
CA SER A 27 0.17 -1.42 -7.82
C SER A 27 -0.84 -2.43 -8.35
N ALA A 28 -2.09 -2.01 -8.47
CA ALA A 28 -3.21 -2.80 -8.96
C ALA A 28 -4.07 -1.96 -9.90
N ILE A 29 -4.52 -2.57 -10.99
CA ILE A 29 -5.37 -1.95 -12.02
C ILE A 29 -6.60 -2.81 -12.20
N GLY A 30 -7.79 -2.20 -12.18
CA GLY A 30 -9.08 -2.87 -12.29
C GLY A 30 -9.76 -3.04 -10.95
N ARG A 31 -11.09 -2.97 -10.96
CA ARG A 31 -11.92 -2.92 -9.74
C ARG A 31 -11.63 -4.08 -8.79
N THR A 32 -11.56 -5.31 -9.29
CA THR A 32 -11.28 -6.51 -8.48
C THR A 32 -9.88 -6.47 -7.88
N LYS A 33 -8.87 -6.07 -8.66
CA LYS A 33 -7.48 -6.03 -8.16
C LYS A 33 -7.28 -4.89 -7.16
N VAL A 34 -7.95 -3.75 -7.37
CA VAL A 34 -7.94 -2.64 -6.42
C VAL A 34 -8.57 -3.05 -5.09
N LEU A 35 -9.70 -3.77 -5.10
CA LEU A 35 -10.31 -4.29 -3.87
C LEU A 35 -9.38 -5.27 -3.15
N ALA A 36 -8.76 -6.21 -3.88
CA ALA A 36 -7.78 -7.12 -3.31
C ALA A 36 -6.55 -6.39 -2.73
N LEU A 37 -6.08 -5.32 -3.39
CA LEU A 37 -4.97 -4.50 -2.89
C LEU A 37 -5.34 -3.75 -1.61
N ILE A 38 -6.60 -3.32 -1.46
CA ILE A 38 -7.09 -2.68 -0.24
C ILE A 38 -7.05 -3.67 0.92
N GLU A 39 -7.63 -4.87 0.76
CA GLU A 39 -7.61 -5.92 1.78
C GLU A 39 -6.16 -6.33 2.14
N GLU A 40 -5.31 -6.47 1.13
CA GLU A 40 -3.88 -6.76 1.31
C GLU A 40 -3.16 -5.64 2.08
N HIS A 41 -3.52 -4.38 1.84
CA HIS A 41 -2.98 -3.22 2.56
C HIS A 41 -3.42 -3.21 4.03
N GLU A 42 -4.67 -3.54 4.32
CA GLU A 42 -5.19 -3.63 5.69
C GLU A 42 -4.50 -4.75 6.47
N ALA A 43 -4.44 -5.96 5.92
CA ALA A 43 -3.72 -7.07 6.53
C ALA A 43 -2.23 -6.73 6.73
N HIS A 44 -1.62 -6.06 5.74
CA HIS A 44 -0.23 -5.62 5.86
C HIS A 44 -0.03 -4.59 6.97
N ARG A 45 -0.97 -3.67 7.17
CA ARG A 45 -0.90 -2.62 8.19
C ARG A 45 -0.75 -3.20 9.60
N ASP A 46 -1.41 -4.32 9.89
CA ASP A 46 -1.38 -4.95 11.21
C ASP A 46 -0.08 -5.73 11.45
N VAL A 47 0.47 -6.35 10.41
CA VAL A 47 1.76 -7.06 10.51
C VAL A 47 2.97 -6.16 10.24
N CYS A 48 2.76 -4.89 9.91
CA CYS A 48 3.84 -4.01 9.48
C CYS A 48 4.77 -3.65 10.66
N PRO A 49 6.06 -4.01 10.60
CA PRO A 49 7.02 -3.68 11.65
C PRO A 49 7.30 -2.17 11.76
N TRP A 50 7.01 -1.40 10.71
CA TRP A 50 7.08 0.07 10.77
C TRP A 50 5.91 0.72 11.52
N ARG A 51 4.84 -0.04 11.80
CA ARG A 51 3.71 0.39 12.61
C ARG A 51 3.81 -0.09 14.06
N HIS A 52 4.56 -1.18 14.29
CA HIS A 52 4.92 -1.71 15.61
C HIS A 52 6.41 -1.47 15.88
N PRO A 53 6.80 -0.42 16.62
CA PRO A 53 8.16 0.13 16.66
C PRO A 53 9.25 -0.75 17.31
N ALA A 54 9.03 -2.05 17.51
CA ALA A 54 10.02 -2.97 18.06
C ALA A 54 11.17 -3.33 17.09
N ALA A 55 11.04 -3.03 15.80
CA ALA A 55 12.04 -3.36 14.79
C ALA A 55 12.25 -2.21 13.82
N HIS A 56 13.20 -1.33 14.09
CA HIS A 56 13.63 -0.33 13.09
C HIS A 56 15.15 -0.39 12.89
N GLU A 57 15.55 -0.65 11.65
CA GLU A 57 16.71 -0.04 11.02
C GLU A 57 16.18 0.72 9.79
N THR A 58 16.39 2.03 9.80
CA THR A 58 15.98 3.00 8.78
C THR A 58 16.70 2.78 7.46
N ARG A 59 15.97 2.52 6.36
CA ARG A 59 16.46 2.86 5.02
C ARG A 59 16.14 4.33 4.72
N LYS A 60 17.20 5.14 4.57
CA LYS A 60 17.16 6.47 3.94
C LYS A 60 16.69 6.33 2.48
N ALA A 61 15.79 7.20 2.04
CA ALA A 61 15.49 7.38 0.62
C ALA A 61 16.31 8.58 0.09
N SER A 62 17.08 8.34 -0.97
CA SER A 62 17.77 9.34 -1.81
C SER A 62 16.82 9.94 -2.84
#